data_AF-A0A7S1ISV5-F1
#
_entry.id   AF-A0A7S1ISV5-F1
#
_cell.length_a   1.000
_cell.length_b   1.000
_cell.length_c   1.000
_cell.angle_alpha   90.00
_cell.angle_beta   90.00
_cell.angle_gamma   90.00
#
_symmetry.space_group_name_H-M   'P 1'
#
loop_
_entity.id
_entity.type
_entity.pdbx_description
1 polymer ?
#
loop_
_entity_poly.entity_id
_entity_poly.type
_entity_poly.pdbx_seq_one_letter_code
_entity_poly.pdbx_strand_id
1 'polypeptide(L)'
;EEEATSLKAQLQEAGPLREQLAQVLATVEDVRQNAETENSLTTGRLKEVEMQRDVLMETVERRNEEIVDLTNQLDDLQAELGVLKQDPKERKCQICNMEFSLTRRRHHCRLCHRPACDPCAPLRAQPQCPQFGGKPTRVCKSCS
;
A
#
# COMPACT_ATOMS: atom_id res chain seq x y z
N GLU A 1 -73.88 23.68 -5.98
CA GLU A 1 -72.95 24.66 -6.59
C GLU A 1 -71.74 24.93 -5.72
N GLU A 2 -71.91 25.20 -4.43
CA GLU A 2 -70.83 25.46 -3.45
C GLU A 2 -69.71 24.41 -3.40
N GLU A 3 -70.07 23.13 -3.48
CA GLU A 3 -69.12 22.00 -3.44
C GLU A 3 -68.22 21.97 -4.68
N ALA A 4 -68.77 22.33 -5.85
CA ALA A 4 -68.02 22.37 -7.11
C ALA A 4 -67.06 23.58 -7.18
N THR A 5 -67.41 24.70 -6.55
CA THR A 5 -66.53 25.86 -6.39
C THR A 5 -65.39 25.57 -5.42
N SER A 6 -65.66 24.87 -4.31
CA SER A 6 -64.63 24.45 -3.35
C SER A 6 -63.61 23.48 -3.97
N LEU A 7 -64.08 22.47 -4.71
CA LEU A 7 -63.21 21.55 -5.47
C LEU A 7 -62.38 22.27 -6.53
N LYS A 8 -62.94 23.26 -7.23
CA LYS A 8 -62.18 24.09 -8.19
C LYS A 8 -61.08 24.92 -7.51
N ALA A 9 -61.35 25.49 -6.33
CA ALA A 9 -60.35 26.25 -5.58
C ALA A 9 -59.19 25.35 -5.10
N GLN A 10 -59.51 24.15 -4.58
CA GLN A 10 -58.50 23.16 -4.20
C GLN A 10 -57.66 22.69 -5.40
N LEU A 11 -58.29 22.51 -6.58
CA LEU A 11 -57.57 22.14 -7.80
C LEU A 11 -56.64 23.26 -8.29
N GLN A 12 -57.05 24.53 -8.11
CA GLN A 12 -56.22 25.70 -8.42
C GLN A 12 -55.02 25.81 -7.46
N GLU A 13 -55.19 25.52 -6.18
CA GLU A 13 -54.09 25.49 -5.20
C GLU A 13 -53.12 24.31 -5.42
N ALA A 14 -53.60 23.18 -5.94
CA ALA A 14 -52.75 22.03 -6.24
C ALA A 14 -51.83 22.24 -7.47
N GLY A 15 -52.17 23.15 -8.38
CA GLY A 15 -51.38 23.46 -9.58
C GLY A 15 -49.96 23.94 -9.27
N PRO A 16 -49.79 25.03 -8.49
CA PRO A 16 -48.47 25.53 -8.09
C PRO A 16 -47.64 24.50 -7.32
N LEU A 17 -48.26 23.70 -6.45
CA LEU A 17 -47.57 22.64 -5.71
C LEU A 17 -47.06 21.52 -6.63
N ARG A 18 -47.81 21.17 -7.68
CA ARG A 18 -47.36 20.22 -8.70
C ARG A 18 -46.17 20.76 -9.51
N GLU A 19 -46.19 22.03 -9.88
CA GLU A 19 -45.08 22.70 -10.56
C GLU A 19 -43.82 22.70 -9.67
N GLN A 20 -43.96 23.07 -8.40
CA GLN A 20 -42.87 23.04 -7.43
C GLN A 20 -42.31 21.64 -7.23
N LEU A 21 -43.18 20.62 -7.15
CA LEU A 21 -42.76 19.22 -7.04
C LEU A 21 -41.97 18.79 -8.29
N ALA A 22 -42.44 19.14 -9.49
CA ALA A 22 -41.72 18.84 -10.73
C ALA A 22 -40.34 19.51 -10.77
N GLN A 23 -40.25 20.77 -10.32
CA GLN A 23 -38.98 21.49 -10.21
C GLN A 23 -38.02 20.82 -9.22
N VAL A 24 -38.50 20.43 -8.04
CA VAL A 24 -37.70 19.74 -7.02
C VAL A 24 -37.21 18.39 -7.55
N LEU A 25 -38.07 17.61 -8.21
CA LEU A 25 -37.68 16.32 -8.79
C LEU A 25 -36.60 16.47 -9.87
N ALA A 26 -36.72 17.47 -10.75
CA ALA A 26 -35.69 17.77 -11.73
C ALA A 26 -34.36 18.14 -11.05
N THR A 27 -34.42 18.98 -10.02
CA THR A 27 -33.22 19.40 -9.27
C THR A 27 -32.54 18.22 -8.57
N VAL A 28 -33.32 17.30 -7.99
CA VAL A 28 -32.81 16.08 -7.34
C VAL A 28 -32.10 15.18 -8.35
N GLU A 29 -32.67 15.02 -9.55
CA GLU A 29 -32.07 14.20 -10.61
C GLU A 29 -30.76 14.80 -11.13
N ASP A 30 -30.71 16.13 -11.32
CA ASP A 30 -29.47 16.83 -11.71
C ASP A 30 -28.37 16.65 -10.64
N VAL A 31 -28.72 16.82 -9.35
CA VAL A 31 -27.78 16.60 -8.24
C VAL A 31 -27.30 15.16 -8.19
N ARG A 32 -28.18 14.17 -8.44
CA ARG A 32 -27.82 12.75 -8.49
C ARG A 32 -26.80 12.48 -9.60
N GLN A 33 -27.05 12.98 -10.81
CA GLN A 33 -26.15 12.78 -11.96
C GLN A 33 -24.80 13.47 -11.74
N ASN A 34 -24.79 14.68 -11.15
CA ASN A 34 -23.58 15.37 -10.78
C ASN A 34 -22.78 14.59 -9.73
N ALA A 35 -23.44 14.07 -8.69
CA ALA A 35 -22.78 13.25 -7.68
C ALA A 35 -22.20 11.94 -8.26
N GLU A 36 -22.90 11.29 -9.19
CA GLU A 36 -22.42 10.08 -9.86
C GLU A 36 -21.18 10.35 -10.72
N THR A 37 -21.17 11.45 -11.47
CA THR A 37 -20.01 11.83 -12.30
C THR A 37 -18.81 12.20 -11.43
N GLU A 38 -18.99 12.98 -10.37
CA GLU A 38 -17.93 13.29 -9.40
C GLU A 38 -17.40 12.04 -8.69
N ASN A 39 -18.28 11.12 -8.29
CA ASN A 39 -17.89 9.87 -7.66
C ASN A 39 -17.08 8.97 -8.63
N SER A 40 -17.46 8.93 -9.90
CA SER A 40 -16.73 8.20 -10.94
C SER A 40 -15.33 8.81 -11.16
N LEU A 41 -15.24 10.13 -11.27
CA LEU A 41 -13.98 10.87 -11.41
C LEU A 41 -13.04 10.66 -10.22
N THR A 42 -13.55 10.80 -8.99
CA THR A 42 -12.77 10.61 -7.76
C THR A 42 -12.31 9.16 -7.61
N THR A 43 -13.16 8.18 -7.93
CA THR A 43 -12.79 6.76 -7.97
C THR A 43 -11.69 6.49 -9.01
N GLY A 44 -11.78 7.11 -10.19
CA GLY A 44 -10.75 7.03 -11.23
C GLY A 44 -9.40 7.57 -10.75
N ARG A 45 -9.41 8.77 -10.14
CA ARG A 45 -8.20 9.39 -9.56
C ARG A 45 -7.60 8.55 -8.43
N LEU A 46 -8.44 7.95 -7.58
CA LEU A 46 -7.98 7.07 -6.51
C LEU A 46 -7.23 5.86 -7.10
N LYS A 47 -7.79 5.21 -8.12
CA LYS A 47 -7.14 4.08 -8.81
C LYS A 47 -5.80 4.48 -9.45
N GLU A 48 -5.73 5.67 -10.03
CA GLU A 48 -4.48 6.19 -10.60
C GLU A 48 -3.41 6.39 -9.52
N VAL A 49 -3.77 6.98 -8.38
CA VAL A 49 -2.86 7.15 -7.23
C VAL A 49 -2.43 5.81 -6.65
N GLU A 50 -3.34 4.83 -6.55
CA GLU A 50 -3.00 3.48 -6.11
C GLU A 50 -2.02 2.80 -7.06
N MET A 51 -2.23 2.93 -8.38
CA MET A 51 -1.29 2.41 -9.38
C MET A 51 0.08 3.08 -9.27
N GLN A 52 0.13 4.40 -9.12
CA GLN A 52 1.38 5.15 -8.91
C GLN A 52 2.10 4.70 -7.63
N ARG A 53 1.34 4.49 -6.54
CA ARG A 53 1.88 3.97 -5.27
C ARG A 53 2.52 2.60 -5.49
N ASP A 54 1.85 1.69 -6.19
CA ASP A 54 2.35 0.34 -6.39
C ASP A 54 3.65 0.32 -7.21
N VAL A 55 3.72 1.12 -8.28
CA VAL A 55 4.96 1.31 -9.07
C VAL A 55 6.09 1.92 -8.23
N LEU A 56 5.77 2.91 -7.39
CA LEU A 56 6.74 3.55 -6.51
C LEU A 56 7.28 2.55 -5.47
N MET A 57 6.40 1.74 -4.89
CA MET A 57 6.78 0.71 -3.92
C MET A 57 7.73 -0.33 -4.54
N GLU A 58 7.45 -0.81 -5.75
CA GLU A 58 8.35 -1.72 -6.47
C GLU A 58 9.73 -1.06 -6.72
N THR A 59 9.73 0.21 -7.09
CA THR A 59 10.98 0.97 -7.30
C THR A 59 11.78 1.12 -6.00
N VAL A 60 11.11 1.42 -4.89
CA VAL A 60 11.72 1.54 -3.56
C VAL A 60 12.32 0.21 -3.12
N GLU A 61 11.60 -0.90 -3.28
CA GLU A 61 12.10 -2.24 -2.94
C GLU A 61 13.38 -2.59 -3.72
N ARG A 62 13.39 -2.35 -5.04
CA ARG A 62 14.57 -2.58 -5.87
C ARG A 62 15.77 -1.75 -5.43
N ARG A 63 15.56 -0.46 -5.11
CA ARG A 63 16.65 0.42 -4.63
C ARG A 63 17.15 0.03 -3.26
N ASN A 64 16.28 -0.42 -2.36
CA ASN A 64 16.68 -0.91 -1.05
C ASN A 64 17.59 -2.15 -1.17
N GLU A 65 17.30 -3.07 -2.09
CA GLU A 65 18.17 -4.22 -2.36
C GLU A 65 19.55 -3.78 -2.87
N GLU A 66 19.60 -2.83 -3.82
CA GLU A 66 20.84 -2.26 -4.34
C GLU A 66 21.68 -1.57 -3.25
N ILE A 67 21.04 -0.78 -2.38
CA ILE A 67 21.70 -0.12 -1.23
C ILE A 67 22.31 -1.16 -0.30
N VAL A 68 21.57 -2.21 0.06
CA VAL A 68 22.07 -3.27 0.94
C VAL A 68 23.28 -3.98 0.33
N ASP A 69 23.24 -4.26 -0.98
CA ASP A 69 24.37 -4.89 -1.69
C ASP A 69 25.60 -3.98 -1.72
N LEU A 70 25.44 -2.68 -1.95
CA LEU A 70 26.54 -1.71 -1.91
C LEU A 70 27.11 -1.52 -0.50
N THR A 71 26.26 -1.48 0.53
CA THR A 71 26.70 -1.43 1.93
C THR A 71 27.55 -2.65 2.27
N ASN A 72 27.10 -3.86 1.90
CA ASN A 72 27.88 -5.08 2.10
C ASN A 72 29.25 -5.03 1.41
N GLN A 73 29.31 -4.54 0.16
CA GLN A 73 30.58 -4.40 -0.57
C GLN A 73 31.52 -3.39 0.09
N LEU A 74 30.99 -2.26 0.57
CA LEU A 74 31.76 -1.26 1.31
C LEU A 74 32.32 -1.86 2.61
N ASP A 75 31.49 -2.59 3.35
CA ASP A 75 31.92 -3.26 4.59
C ASP A 75 33.07 -4.25 4.32
N ASP A 76 32.96 -5.05 3.26
CA ASP A 76 33.99 -6.02 2.87
C ASP A 76 35.31 -5.31 2.49
N LEU A 77 35.24 -4.24 1.68
CA LEU A 77 36.41 -3.43 1.32
C LEU A 77 37.06 -2.75 2.53
N GLN A 78 36.25 -2.19 3.43
CA GLN A 78 36.77 -1.57 4.65
C GLN A 78 37.41 -2.57 5.60
N ALA A 79 36.94 -3.83 5.59
CA ALA A 79 37.57 -4.92 6.34
C ALA A 79 38.91 -5.33 5.72
N GLU A 80 39.02 -5.42 4.40
CA GLU A 80 40.29 -5.68 3.68
C GLU A 80 41.32 -4.58 3.95
N LEU A 81 40.89 -3.32 4.00
CA LEU A 81 41.74 -2.17 4.30
C LEU A 81 42.06 -2.03 5.81
N GLY A 82 41.49 -2.87 6.67
CA GLY A 82 41.66 -2.81 8.12
C GLY A 82 41.06 -1.56 8.78
N VAL A 83 40.22 -0.81 8.06
CA VAL A 83 39.59 0.43 8.52
C VAL A 83 38.41 0.13 9.44
N LEU A 84 37.64 -0.93 9.15
CA LEU A 84 36.50 -1.33 9.97
C LEU A 84 36.79 -2.62 10.75
N LYS A 85 36.69 -2.53 12.08
CA LYS A 85 36.62 -3.72 12.94
C LYS A 85 35.18 -4.25 12.94
N GLN A 86 34.84 -5.04 11.94
CA GLN A 86 33.58 -5.79 11.93
C GLN A 86 33.51 -6.74 13.12
N ASP A 87 32.38 -6.78 13.82
CA ASP A 87 32.15 -7.78 14.86
C ASP A 87 32.20 -9.17 14.21
N PRO A 88 32.90 -10.17 14.79
CA PRO A 88 32.87 -11.55 14.30
C PRO A 88 31.46 -12.08 14.02
N LYS A 89 30.44 -11.59 14.76
CA LYS A 89 29.02 -11.95 14.60
C LYS A 89 28.36 -11.36 13.35
N GLU A 90 28.98 -10.38 12.70
CA GLU A 90 28.53 -9.75 11.46
C GLU A 90 29.15 -10.42 10.21
N ARG A 91 30.22 -11.20 10.39
CA ARG A 91 30.90 -11.97 9.32
C ARG A 91 30.25 -13.32 9.03
N LYS A 92 29.30 -13.76 9.86
CA LYS A 92 28.68 -15.08 9.78
C LYS A 92 27.16 -14.96 9.82
N CYS A 93 26.50 -15.93 9.19
CA CYS A 93 25.05 -16.06 9.35
C CYS A 93 24.71 -16.40 10.80
N GLN A 94 23.90 -15.58 11.47
CA GLN A 94 23.49 -15.82 12.87
C GLN A 94 22.44 -16.93 13.04
N ILE A 95 22.15 -17.68 11.97
CA ILE A 95 21.23 -18.83 11.97
C ILE A 95 22.01 -20.13 11.81
N CYS A 96 22.96 -20.20 10.86
CA CYS A 96 23.75 -21.40 10.58
C CYS A 96 25.25 -21.27 10.91
N ASN A 97 25.71 -20.11 11.39
CA ASN A 97 27.10 -19.78 11.75
C ASN A 97 28.14 -19.92 10.62
N MET A 98 27.72 -20.14 9.38
CA MET A 98 28.61 -20.16 8.23
C MET A 98 29.03 -18.73 7.86
N GLU A 99 30.31 -18.55 7.52
CA GLU A 99 30.87 -17.28 7.07
C GLU A 99 30.25 -16.82 5.76
N PHE A 100 30.09 -15.51 5.61
CA PHE A 100 29.69 -14.91 4.35
C PHE A 100 30.85 -14.94 3.35
N SER A 101 30.51 -14.98 2.07
CA SER A 101 31.45 -14.95 0.95
C SER A 101 30.77 -14.37 -0.28
N LEU A 102 31.51 -14.17 -1.38
CA LEU A 102 30.96 -13.67 -2.64
C LEU A 102 29.75 -14.48 -3.15
N THR A 103 29.74 -15.79 -2.89
CA THR A 103 28.64 -16.71 -3.26
C THR A 103 27.66 -16.98 -2.13
N ARG A 104 28.01 -16.64 -0.88
CA ARG A 104 27.15 -16.70 0.30
C ARG A 104 26.97 -15.30 0.86
N ARG A 105 26.11 -14.53 0.18
CA ARG A 105 25.90 -13.12 0.50
C ARG A 105 25.19 -12.92 1.84
N ARG A 106 25.44 -11.76 2.44
CA ARG A 106 24.83 -11.31 3.69
C ARG A 106 23.47 -10.67 3.41
N HIS A 107 22.43 -11.15 4.09
CA HIS A 107 21.09 -10.57 4.04
C HIS A 107 20.58 -10.32 5.46
N HIS A 108 19.71 -9.35 5.65
CA HIS A 108 19.12 -9.04 6.96
C HIS A 108 17.69 -9.57 7.07
N CYS A 109 17.32 -10.16 8.20
CA CYS A 109 15.92 -10.49 8.47
C CYS A 109 15.11 -9.20 8.66
N ARG A 110 13.99 -9.02 7.96
CA ARG A 110 13.15 -7.81 8.11
C ARG A 110 12.38 -7.75 9.45
N LEU A 111 12.36 -8.83 10.22
CA LEU A 111 11.70 -8.88 11.54
C LEU A 111 12.69 -8.67 12.69
N CYS A 112 13.80 -9.41 12.72
CA CYS A 112 14.76 -9.36 13.83
C CYS A 112 16.10 -8.70 13.49
N HIS A 113 16.29 -8.23 12.25
CA HIS A 113 17.49 -7.54 11.75
C HIS A 113 18.81 -8.31 11.83
N ARG A 114 18.81 -9.58 12.24
CA ARG A 114 20.02 -10.41 12.28
C ARG A 114 20.54 -10.73 10.87
N PRO A 115 21.87 -10.77 10.66
CA PRO A 115 22.46 -11.18 9.40
C PRO A 115 22.28 -12.68 9.16
N ALA A 116 21.86 -13.05 7.96
CA ALA A 116 21.54 -14.40 7.53
C ALA A 116 21.95 -14.62 6.06
N CYS A 117 22.27 -15.85 5.69
CA CYS A 117 22.51 -16.21 4.29
C CYS A 117 21.18 -16.51 3.58
N ASP A 118 21.19 -16.51 2.24
CA ASP A 118 20.03 -16.86 1.40
C ASP A 118 19.31 -18.15 1.85
N PRO A 119 20.01 -19.28 2.12
CA PRO A 119 19.38 -20.50 2.62
C PRO A 119 18.71 -20.38 4.00
N CYS A 120 19.10 -19.40 4.81
CA CYS A 120 18.57 -19.18 6.16
C CYS A 120 17.52 -18.07 6.23
N ALA A 121 17.46 -17.21 5.22
CA ALA A 121 16.49 -16.14 5.08
C ALA A 121 16.13 -15.96 3.59
N PRO A 122 15.26 -16.82 3.03
CA PRO A 122 14.93 -16.78 1.61
C PRO A 122 14.14 -15.52 1.26
N LEU A 123 14.27 -15.05 0.01
CA LEU A 123 13.69 -13.79 -0.47
C LEU A 123 12.19 -13.64 -0.19
N ARG A 124 11.44 -14.74 -0.32
CA ARG A 124 10.01 -14.80 -0.03
C ARG A 124 9.77 -15.83 1.06
N ALA A 125 9.59 -15.36 2.29
CA ALA A 125 9.16 -16.17 3.42
C ALA A 125 7.91 -15.55 4.05
N GLN A 126 7.04 -16.37 4.63
CA GLN A 126 5.86 -15.88 5.32
C GLN A 126 6.29 -15.47 6.74
N PRO A 127 6.17 -14.19 7.14
CA PRO A 127 6.56 -13.76 8.48
C PRO A 127 5.54 -14.19 9.55
N GLN A 128 6.01 -14.58 10.73
CA GLN A 128 5.16 -14.89 11.90
C GLN A 128 4.37 -13.66 12.38
N CYS A 129 4.88 -12.45 12.12
CA CYS A 129 4.30 -11.21 12.62
C CYS A 129 3.20 -10.69 11.67
N PRO A 130 1.95 -10.49 12.15
CA PRO A 130 0.83 -9.96 11.35
C PRO A 130 1.07 -8.54 10.80
N GLN A 131 2.00 -7.79 11.39
CA GLN A 131 2.31 -6.40 11.01
C GLN A 131 2.82 -6.26 9.56
N PHE A 132 3.30 -7.36 8.95
CA PHE A 132 3.69 -7.39 7.54
C PHE A 132 2.53 -7.70 6.57
N GLY A 133 1.28 -7.66 7.06
CA GLY A 133 0.08 -7.78 6.22
C GLY A 133 -0.02 -9.09 5.45
N GLY A 134 0.62 -10.16 5.94
CA GLY A 134 0.66 -11.47 5.27
C GLY A 134 1.44 -11.53 3.96
N LYS A 135 2.11 -10.44 3.56
CA LYS A 135 2.91 -10.43 2.32
C LYS A 135 4.22 -11.20 2.52
N PRO A 136 4.60 -12.09 1.59
CA PRO A 136 5.89 -12.77 1.65
C PRO A 136 7.04 -11.75 1.66
N THR A 137 7.91 -11.82 2.66
CA THR A 137 9.07 -10.94 2.82
C THR A 137 10.28 -11.74 3.31
N ARG A 138 11.48 -11.20 3.18
CA ARG A 138 12.70 -11.92 3.58
C ARG A 138 12.86 -11.93 5.11
N VAL A 139 12.38 -12.97 5.76
CA VAL A 139 12.63 -13.26 7.18
C VAL A 139 13.50 -14.50 7.34
N CYS A 140 14.23 -14.58 8.46
CA CYS A 140 14.99 -15.79 8.75
C CYS A 140 14.06 -16.92 9.17
N LYS A 141 14.54 -18.17 9.10
CA LYS A 141 13.79 -19.37 9.52
C LYS A 141 13.22 -19.31 10.94
N SER A 142 13.84 -18.55 11.86
CA SER A 142 13.31 -18.36 13.22
C SER A 142 12.15 -17.36 13.30
N CYS A 143 11.97 -16.53 12.28
CA CYS A 143 10.98 -15.46 12.17
C CYS A 143 9.92 -15.75 11.09
N SER A 144 10.08 -16.84 10.32
CA SER A 144 9.08 -17.43 9.43
C SER A 144 8.14 -18.33 10.21
#